data_AF-A0A6M8BI01-F1
#
_entry.id   AF-A0A6M8BI01-F1
#
_cell.length_a   1.000
_cell.length_b   1.000
_cell.length_c   1.000
_cell.angle_alpha   90.00
_cell.angle_beta   90.00
_cell.angle_gamma   90.00
#
_symmetry.space_group_name_H-M   'P 1'
#
loop_
_entity.id
_entity.type
_entity.pdbx_description
1 polymer ?
#
loop_
_entity_poly.entity_id
_entity_poly.type
_entity_poly.pdbx_seq_one_letter_code
_entity_poly.pdbx_strand_id
1 'polypeptide(L)'
;MSFGKLLLMAVVIGFVSISKCADGIAQDRVNSEQSSQVDAEPSELEVRLSGKELYDALVSQTVSELDRLAREREALRWTIVSIITALLVGAITVAGVAGYKDLQKKIYAQLKDEININESIKAAIEENVRKVALSRIDEKVEQLNKEFAFYKFSNLASDLSDKSRDSFSNAERDAVMEVVDIIKDSKEITSRPEFLASLEKVVDVFISADLDDYIDDLEGVLEAIIGRYPGIVYSLMNQYGMRVLGDTEVSDATKARFFKYAYACKHHRIWEIALPWLMVYEFSNQLNGWEKKIEEYFIDAQQLNPNDKQRFLDVFERYTDPSRYRRSTGQIIRFTCKFQEFIKHYEEKIAALNLAAST
;
A
#
# COMPACT_ATOMS: atom_id res chain seq x y z
N MET A 1 -7.77 68.58 -16.11
CA MET A 1 -7.79 67.09 -16.14
C MET A 1 -9.14 66.62 -15.61
N SER A 2 -9.84 65.73 -16.32
CA SER A 2 -11.13 65.21 -15.84
C SER A 2 -10.92 64.29 -14.63
N PHE A 3 -11.85 64.35 -13.66
CA PHE A 3 -11.84 63.57 -12.43
C PHE A 3 -11.69 62.06 -12.68
N GLY A 4 -12.24 61.55 -13.80
CA GLY A 4 -12.07 60.16 -14.23
C GLY A 4 -10.61 59.77 -14.53
N LYS A 5 -9.75 60.69 -14.97
CA LYS A 5 -8.32 60.38 -15.23
C LYS A 5 -7.50 60.28 -13.95
N LEU A 6 -7.83 61.05 -12.91
CA LEU A 6 -7.17 60.99 -11.60
C LEU A 6 -7.57 59.72 -10.82
N LEU A 7 -8.85 59.35 -10.88
CA LEU A 7 -9.34 58.10 -10.28
C LEU A 7 -8.75 56.86 -10.99
N LEU A 8 -8.66 56.88 -12.32
CA LEU A 8 -8.01 55.81 -13.08
C LEU A 8 -6.51 55.73 -12.76
N MET A 9 -5.82 56.85 -12.59
CA MET A 9 -4.40 56.87 -12.20
C MET A 9 -4.19 56.28 -10.79
N ALA A 10 -5.06 56.61 -9.83
CA ALA A 10 -4.97 56.08 -8.47
C ALA A 10 -5.24 54.56 -8.41
N VAL A 11 -6.21 54.06 -9.19
CA VAL A 11 -6.51 52.63 -9.30
C VAL A 11 -5.37 51.88 -9.99
N VAL A 12 -4.76 52.45 -11.04
CA VAL A 12 -3.61 51.85 -11.73
C VAL A 12 -2.38 51.81 -10.84
N ILE A 13 -2.11 52.86 -10.06
CA ILE A 13 -0.99 52.88 -9.09
C ILE A 13 -1.22 51.85 -7.97
N GLY A 14 -2.46 51.69 -7.49
CA GLY A 14 -2.84 50.66 -6.52
C GLY A 14 -2.63 49.23 -7.05
N PHE A 15 -3.06 48.96 -8.29
CA PHE A 15 -2.85 47.66 -8.94
C PHE A 15 -1.38 47.33 -9.18
N VAL A 16 -0.56 48.33 -9.55
CA VAL A 16 0.89 48.14 -9.75
C VAL A 16 1.62 47.85 -8.43
N SER A 17 1.19 48.45 -7.31
CA SER A 17 1.75 48.14 -5.99
C SER A 17 1.35 46.75 -5.47
N ILE A 18 0.14 46.27 -5.78
CA ILE A 18 -0.32 44.92 -5.42
C ILE A 18 0.42 43.85 -6.23
N SER A 19 0.65 44.08 -7.53
CA SER A 19 1.46 43.19 -8.39
C SER A 19 2.89 43.03 -7.86
N LYS A 20 3.54 44.11 -7.42
CA LYS A 20 4.90 44.05 -6.87
C LYS A 20 5.00 43.32 -5.52
N CYS A 21 3.93 43.31 -4.72
CA CYS A 21 3.87 42.49 -3.49
C CYS A 21 3.70 41.00 -3.80
N ALA A 22 2.96 40.65 -4.87
CA ALA A 22 2.79 39.26 -5.28
C ALA A 22 4.08 38.66 -5.87
N ASP A 23 4.83 39.44 -6.64
CA ASP A 23 6.11 39.01 -7.22
C ASP A 23 7.20 38.79 -6.15
N GLY A 24 7.24 39.60 -5.09
CA GLY A 24 8.18 39.40 -3.97
C GLY A 24 7.95 38.10 -3.19
N ILE A 25 6.68 37.69 -3.03
CA ILE A 25 6.31 36.44 -2.33
C ILE A 25 6.65 35.20 -3.18
N ALA A 26 6.61 35.32 -4.52
CA ALA A 26 7.03 34.25 -5.42
C ALA A 26 8.56 34.07 -5.45
N GLN A 27 9.32 35.16 -5.31
CA GLN A 27 10.79 35.13 -5.33
C GLN A 27 11.39 34.56 -4.02
N ASP A 28 10.75 34.78 -2.87
CA ASP A 28 11.14 34.16 -1.60
C ASP A 28 10.91 32.65 -1.55
N ARG A 29 9.99 32.10 -2.37
CA ARG A 29 9.76 30.65 -2.48
C ARG A 29 10.83 29.91 -3.30
N VAL A 30 11.47 30.56 -4.26
CA VAL A 30 12.51 29.93 -5.10
C VAL A 30 13.84 29.84 -4.37
N ASN A 31 14.10 30.73 -3.40
CA ASN A 31 15.35 30.74 -2.62
C ASN A 31 15.37 29.80 -1.41
N SER A 32 14.22 29.25 -0.98
CA SER A 32 14.16 28.33 0.16
C SER A 32 14.33 26.85 -0.18
N GLU A 33 14.39 26.47 -1.47
CA GLU A 33 14.50 25.06 -1.90
C GLU A 33 15.93 24.63 -2.28
N GLN A 34 16.95 25.48 -2.07
CA GLN A 34 18.33 25.20 -2.53
C GLN A 34 19.39 25.00 -1.44
N SER A 35 19.01 24.74 -0.19
CA SER A 35 19.99 24.44 0.86
C SER A 35 19.52 23.31 1.76
N SER A 36 19.95 22.08 1.45
CA SER A 36 20.47 21.09 2.41
C SER A 36 20.65 19.74 1.72
N GLN A 37 21.77 19.58 1.02
CA GLN A 37 22.34 18.27 0.71
C GLN A 37 23.41 18.03 1.77
N VAL A 38 23.11 17.18 2.75
CA VAL A 38 24.08 16.69 3.73
C VAL A 38 24.09 15.17 3.60
N ASP A 39 25.19 14.68 3.05
CA ASP A 39 25.55 13.27 3.05
C ASP A 39 25.70 12.80 4.50
N ALA A 40 24.87 11.84 4.89
CA ALA A 40 25.09 11.03 6.09
C ALA A 40 24.79 9.58 5.75
N GLU A 41 25.83 8.74 5.88
CA GLU A 41 25.75 7.28 5.77
C GLU A 41 24.66 6.72 6.72
N PRO A 42 23.96 5.64 6.33
CA PRO A 42 22.90 5.07 7.13
C PRO A 42 23.49 4.31 8.30
N SER A 43 23.52 4.93 9.47
CA SER A 43 23.66 4.21 10.73
C SER A 43 22.37 3.44 11.01
N GLU A 44 22.51 2.14 11.27
CA GLU A 44 21.46 1.27 11.83
C GLU A 44 20.85 1.94 13.06
N LEU A 45 19.65 2.50 12.89
CA LEU A 45 18.90 3.15 13.94
C LEU A 45 17.59 2.38 14.06
N GLU A 46 17.60 1.40 14.97
CA GLU A 46 16.40 0.81 15.56
C GLU A 46 15.67 1.94 16.32
N VAL A 47 14.91 2.74 15.58
CA VAL A 47 14.08 3.81 16.14
C VAL A 47 12.79 3.15 16.64
N ARG A 48 12.85 2.61 17.85
CA ARG A 48 11.66 2.34 18.66
C ARG A 48 11.09 3.67 19.15
N LEU A 49 10.47 4.45 18.27
CA LEU A 49 9.61 5.55 18.69
C LEU A 49 8.39 4.93 19.36
N SER A 50 8.23 5.20 20.64
CA SER A 50 7.02 4.84 21.37
C SER A 50 5.84 5.59 20.73
N GLY A 51 4.64 4.98 20.66
CA GLY A 51 3.47 5.59 20.00
C GLY A 51 3.11 7.00 20.53
N LYS A 52 3.59 7.35 21.73
CA LYS A 52 3.48 8.69 22.30
C LYS A 52 4.37 9.73 21.61
N GLU A 53 5.61 9.38 21.27
CA GLU A 53 6.54 10.31 20.61
C GLU A 53 6.13 10.59 19.16
N LEU A 54 5.54 9.60 18.49
CA LEU A 54 4.94 9.77 17.17
C LEU A 54 3.72 10.71 17.25
N TYR A 55 2.86 10.53 18.26
CA TYR A 55 1.69 11.38 18.50
C TYR A 55 2.08 12.82 18.83
N ASP A 56 3.06 13.02 19.71
CA ASP A 56 3.53 14.35 20.13
C ASP A 56 4.21 15.10 18.97
N ALA A 57 4.99 14.41 18.13
CA ALA A 57 5.56 14.99 16.90
C ALA A 57 4.46 15.44 15.92
N LEU A 58 3.39 14.64 15.80
CA LEU A 58 2.26 14.93 14.90
C LEU A 58 1.41 16.10 15.37
N VAL A 59 1.13 16.19 16.67
CA VAL A 59 0.42 17.32 17.28
C VAL A 59 1.23 18.60 17.08
N SER A 60 2.55 18.55 17.32
CA SER A 60 3.44 19.70 17.13
C SER A 60 3.46 20.20 15.68
N GLN A 61 3.59 19.30 14.71
CA GLN A 61 3.60 19.65 13.30
C GLN A 61 2.25 20.23 12.85
N THR A 62 1.14 19.62 13.26
CA THR A 62 -0.21 20.08 12.93
C THR A 62 -0.50 21.46 13.54
N VAL A 63 -0.06 21.71 14.79
CA VAL A 63 -0.19 23.01 15.45
C VAL A 63 0.64 24.08 14.75
N SER A 64 1.88 23.76 14.34
CA SER A 64 2.75 24.71 13.63
C SER A 64 2.20 25.11 12.25
N GLU A 65 1.55 24.17 11.55
CA GLU A 65 0.93 24.39 10.24
C GLU A 65 -0.36 25.22 10.38
N LEU A 66 -1.12 25.02 11.47
CA LEU A 66 -2.29 25.82 11.82
C LEU A 66 -1.91 27.27 12.14
N ASP A 67 -0.80 27.47 12.88
CA ASP A 67 -0.25 28.78 13.18
C ASP A 67 0.29 29.50 11.94
N ARG A 68 0.75 28.76 10.92
CA ARG A 68 1.15 29.31 9.62
C ARG A 68 -0.05 29.87 8.86
N LEU A 69 -1.15 29.11 8.80
CA LEU A 69 -2.41 29.55 8.18
C LEU A 69 -3.07 30.70 8.92
N ALA A 70 -2.94 30.76 10.25
CA ALA A 70 -3.41 31.88 11.06
C ALA A 70 -2.67 33.19 10.72
N ARG A 71 -1.35 33.12 10.46
CA ARG A 71 -0.54 34.28 10.05
C ARG A 71 -0.89 34.81 8.65
N GLU A 72 -1.22 33.93 7.71
CA GLU A 72 -1.71 34.34 6.37
C GLU A 72 -3.04 35.13 6.47
N ARG A 73 -3.89 34.81 7.46
CA ARG A 73 -5.12 35.56 7.77
C ARG A 73 -4.86 36.99 8.27
N GLU A 74 -3.80 37.22 9.02
CA GLU A 74 -3.47 38.56 9.53
C GLU A 74 -2.96 39.49 8.41
N ALA A 75 -2.21 38.97 7.44
CA ALA A 75 -1.75 39.74 6.29
C ALA A 75 -2.93 40.29 5.46
N LEU A 76 -3.98 39.48 5.26
CA LEU A 76 -5.18 39.87 4.53
C LEU A 76 -6.00 40.97 5.24
N ARG A 77 -6.01 40.96 6.58
CA ARG A 77 -6.69 42.00 7.39
C ARG A 77 -6.08 43.39 7.19
N TRP A 78 -4.75 43.48 7.11
CA TRP A 78 -4.06 44.76 6.90
C TRP A 78 -4.31 45.37 5.51
N THR A 79 -4.48 44.53 4.49
CA THR A 79 -4.85 44.97 3.13
C THR A 79 -6.26 45.57 3.08
N ILE A 80 -7.20 45.01 3.83
CA ILE A 80 -8.58 45.53 3.89
C ILE A 80 -8.62 46.87 4.63
N VAL A 81 -7.88 47.01 5.73
CA VAL A 81 -7.79 48.26 6.50
C VAL A 81 -7.21 49.40 5.66
N SER A 82 -6.21 49.12 4.81
CA SER A 82 -5.60 50.16 3.94
C SER A 82 -6.56 50.65 2.85
N ILE A 83 -7.38 49.76 2.28
CA ILE A 83 -8.41 50.10 1.28
C ILE A 83 -9.48 51.00 1.89
N ILE A 84 -9.98 50.67 3.09
CA ILE A 84 -10.99 51.47 3.82
C ILE A 84 -10.45 52.86 4.14
N THR A 85 -9.19 52.94 4.56
CA THR A 85 -8.54 54.21 4.91
C THR A 85 -8.38 55.11 3.67
N ALA A 86 -8.04 54.54 2.52
CA ALA A 86 -7.91 55.27 1.26
C ALA A 86 -9.26 55.84 0.76
N LEU A 87 -10.35 55.08 0.88
CA LEU A 87 -11.70 55.52 0.52
C LEU A 87 -12.18 56.68 1.39
N LEU A 88 -11.91 56.64 2.70
CA LEU A 88 -12.23 57.71 3.65
C LEU A 88 -11.50 59.01 3.32
N VAL A 89 -10.20 58.94 3.00
CA VAL A 89 -9.39 60.13 2.65
C VAL A 89 -9.85 60.73 1.31
N GLY A 90 -10.21 59.90 0.33
CA GLY A 90 -10.74 60.34 -0.97
C GLY A 90 -12.12 61.01 -0.87
N ALA A 91 -12.99 60.54 0.03
CA ALA A 91 -14.31 61.13 0.24
C ALA A 91 -14.25 62.51 0.91
N ILE A 92 -13.31 62.71 1.84
CA ILE A 92 -13.13 63.98 2.58
C ILE A 92 -12.60 65.10 1.67
N THR A 93 -11.78 64.75 0.67
CA THR A 93 -11.17 65.73 -0.26
C THR A 93 -12.13 66.23 -1.35
N VAL A 94 -13.17 65.47 -1.70
CA VAL A 94 -14.00 65.75 -2.88
C VAL A 94 -15.29 66.53 -2.55
N ALA A 95 -15.80 66.46 -1.32
CA ALA A 95 -17.19 66.83 -1.08
C ALA A 95 -17.47 68.27 -0.64
N GLY A 96 -16.59 68.94 0.10
CA GLY A 96 -16.91 70.25 0.69
C GLY A 96 -18.13 70.22 1.63
N VAL A 97 -18.25 71.21 2.50
CA VAL A 97 -19.11 71.15 3.70
C VAL A 97 -20.63 71.07 3.40
N ALA A 98 -21.09 71.38 2.18
CA ALA A 98 -22.52 71.48 1.84
C ALA A 98 -23.18 70.19 1.30
N GLY A 99 -22.41 69.24 0.74
CA GLY A 99 -22.93 67.95 0.23
C GLY A 99 -22.82 66.79 1.23
N TYR A 100 -22.35 67.08 2.44
CA TYR A 100 -21.82 66.08 3.37
C TYR A 100 -22.86 65.04 3.82
N LYS A 101 -24.13 65.41 3.98
CA LYS A 101 -25.17 64.48 4.48
C LYS A 101 -25.59 63.43 3.44
N ASP A 102 -25.77 63.81 2.18
CA ASP A 102 -26.13 62.87 1.12
C ASP A 102 -24.94 62.01 0.71
N LEU A 103 -23.74 62.60 0.73
CA LEU A 103 -22.50 61.87 0.51
C LEU A 103 -22.22 60.89 1.66
N GLN A 104 -22.45 61.29 2.93
CA GLN A 104 -22.40 60.39 4.08
C GLN A 104 -23.38 59.24 3.90
N LYS A 105 -24.63 59.48 3.51
CA LYS A 105 -25.62 58.41 3.30
C LYS A 105 -25.21 57.44 2.21
N LYS A 106 -24.72 57.94 1.06
CA LYS A 106 -24.25 57.08 -0.04
C LYS A 106 -23.00 56.31 0.33
N ILE A 107 -22.04 56.95 1.01
CA ILE A 107 -20.85 56.30 1.53
C ILE A 107 -21.23 55.25 2.56
N TYR A 108 -22.14 55.55 3.50
CA TYR A 108 -22.56 54.58 4.51
C TYR A 108 -23.27 53.37 3.90
N ALA A 109 -24.09 53.59 2.88
CA ALA A 109 -24.74 52.51 2.14
C ALA A 109 -23.72 51.65 1.39
N GLN A 110 -22.78 52.28 0.65
CA GLN A 110 -21.72 51.55 -0.05
C GLN A 110 -20.75 50.85 0.91
N LEU A 111 -20.37 51.48 2.03
CA LEU A 111 -19.56 50.84 3.06
C LEU A 111 -20.28 49.65 3.68
N LYS A 112 -21.59 49.77 3.94
CA LYS A 112 -22.38 48.68 4.51
C LYS A 112 -22.52 47.51 3.55
N ASP A 113 -22.72 47.78 2.26
CA ASP A 113 -22.77 46.74 1.23
C ASP A 113 -21.39 46.09 1.01
N GLU A 114 -20.30 46.87 0.98
CA GLU A 114 -18.93 46.33 0.93
C GLU A 114 -18.56 45.55 2.20
N ILE A 115 -18.96 46.01 3.40
CA ILE A 115 -18.75 45.27 4.66
C ILE A 115 -19.52 43.95 4.63
N ASN A 116 -20.78 43.94 4.18
CA ASN A 116 -21.57 42.71 4.05
C ASN A 116 -20.97 41.75 3.02
N ILE A 117 -20.50 42.26 1.87
CA ILE A 117 -19.81 41.46 0.86
C ILE A 117 -18.51 40.88 1.45
N ASN A 118 -17.73 41.68 2.17
CA ASN A 118 -16.48 41.25 2.78
C ASN A 118 -16.70 40.22 3.92
N GLU A 119 -17.77 40.38 4.72
CA GLU A 119 -18.18 39.36 5.70
C GLU A 119 -18.61 38.05 5.02
N SER A 120 -19.35 38.12 3.92
CA SER A 120 -19.75 36.93 3.15
C SER A 120 -18.57 36.22 2.48
N ILE A 121 -17.62 36.98 1.91
CA ILE A 121 -16.38 36.45 1.32
C ILE A 121 -15.51 35.84 2.42
N LYS A 122 -15.36 36.52 3.55
CA LYS A 122 -14.63 36.00 4.70
C LYS A 122 -15.25 34.69 5.15
N ALA A 123 -16.56 34.62 5.39
CA ALA A 123 -17.25 33.40 5.77
C ALA A 123 -17.06 32.26 4.76
N ALA A 124 -17.16 32.54 3.45
CA ALA A 124 -16.93 31.55 2.40
C ALA A 124 -15.47 31.07 2.35
N ILE A 125 -14.50 31.96 2.55
CA ILE A 125 -13.07 31.59 2.67
C ILE A 125 -12.85 30.77 3.95
N GLU A 126 -13.42 31.17 5.09
CA GLU A 126 -13.29 30.42 6.35
C GLU A 126 -13.86 29.00 6.20
N GLU A 127 -15.01 28.86 5.54
CA GLU A 127 -15.64 27.57 5.28
C GLU A 127 -14.82 26.72 4.30
N ASN A 128 -14.31 27.30 3.21
CA ASN A 128 -13.47 26.56 2.26
C ASN A 128 -12.13 26.15 2.86
N VAL A 129 -11.46 27.03 3.61
CA VAL A 129 -10.23 26.70 4.34
C VAL A 129 -10.49 25.61 5.36
N ARG A 130 -11.61 25.67 6.09
CA ARG A 130 -12.00 24.62 7.04
C ARG A 130 -12.25 23.29 6.33
N LYS A 131 -12.95 23.27 5.19
CA LYS A 131 -13.18 22.04 4.40
C LYS A 131 -11.87 21.44 3.90
N VAL A 132 -10.97 22.24 3.36
CA VAL A 132 -9.65 21.78 2.88
C VAL A 132 -8.77 21.30 4.04
N ALA A 133 -8.80 21.98 5.20
CA ALA A 133 -8.05 21.55 6.36
C ALA A 133 -8.59 20.22 6.91
N LEU A 134 -9.92 20.07 7.01
CA LEU A 134 -10.54 18.82 7.44
C LEU A 134 -10.25 17.67 6.47
N SER A 135 -10.36 17.88 5.16
CA SER A 135 -10.07 16.81 4.19
C SER A 135 -8.61 16.36 4.27
N ARG A 136 -7.66 17.29 4.46
CA ARG A 136 -6.24 16.96 4.65
C ARG A 136 -5.97 16.23 5.97
N ILE A 137 -6.68 16.62 7.04
CA ILE A 137 -6.60 15.90 8.32
C ILE A 137 -7.14 14.48 8.15
N ASP A 138 -8.29 14.31 7.50
CA ASP A 138 -8.89 13.00 7.25
C ASP A 138 -7.97 12.11 6.41
N GLU A 139 -7.38 12.65 5.34
CA GLU A 139 -6.36 11.96 4.53
C GLU A 139 -5.16 11.51 5.37
N LYS A 140 -4.68 12.38 6.28
CA LYS A 140 -3.55 12.06 7.16
C LYS A 140 -3.91 11.03 8.23
N VAL A 141 -5.11 11.12 8.80
CA VAL A 141 -5.63 10.13 9.74
C VAL A 141 -5.78 8.78 9.05
N GLU A 142 -6.28 8.74 7.82
CA GLU A 142 -6.39 7.50 7.03
C GLU A 142 -5.00 6.91 6.74
N GLN A 143 -4.03 7.73 6.35
CA GLN A 143 -2.65 7.30 6.15
C GLN A 143 -2.05 6.70 7.43
N LEU A 144 -2.22 7.39 8.57
CA LEU A 144 -1.74 6.90 9.87
C LEU A 144 -2.43 5.61 10.32
N ASN A 145 -3.73 5.47 10.08
CA ASN A 145 -4.45 4.24 10.38
C ASN A 145 -3.89 3.06 9.57
N LYS A 146 -3.55 3.28 8.30
CA LYS A 146 -2.90 2.27 7.44
C LYS A 146 -1.50 1.91 7.94
N GLU A 147 -0.70 2.89 8.36
CA GLU A 147 0.61 2.64 8.96
C GLU A 147 0.50 1.84 10.27
N PHE A 148 -0.40 2.23 11.16
CA PHE A 148 -0.64 1.52 12.41
C PHE A 148 -1.11 0.08 12.16
N ALA A 149 -1.99 -0.11 11.18
CA ALA A 149 -2.43 -1.43 10.74
C ALA A 149 -1.24 -2.25 10.21
N PHE A 150 -0.35 -1.67 9.41
CA PHE A 150 0.88 -2.34 8.96
C PHE A 150 1.79 -2.76 10.13
N TYR A 151 2.02 -1.89 11.13
CA TYR A 151 2.78 -2.25 12.32
C TYR A 151 2.11 -3.40 13.11
N LYS A 152 0.79 -3.35 13.27
CA LYS A 152 0.01 -4.44 13.89
C LYS A 152 0.16 -5.74 13.09
N PHE A 153 0.11 -5.69 11.77
CA PHE A 153 0.32 -6.84 10.88
C PHE A 153 1.69 -7.47 11.08
N SER A 154 2.75 -6.65 11.05
CA SER A 154 4.13 -7.13 11.18
C SER A 154 4.39 -7.78 12.54
N ASN A 155 3.85 -7.20 13.61
CA ASN A 155 3.91 -7.78 14.95
C ASN A 155 3.14 -9.10 15.03
N LEU A 156 1.90 -9.15 14.52
CA LEU A 156 1.11 -10.38 14.48
C LEU A 156 1.81 -11.47 13.67
N ALA A 157 2.39 -11.15 12.52
CA ALA A 157 3.13 -12.10 11.70
C ALA A 157 4.33 -12.71 12.44
N SER A 158 5.03 -11.89 13.23
CA SER A 158 6.18 -12.34 14.03
C SER A 158 5.73 -13.18 15.23
N ASP A 159 4.70 -12.74 15.96
CA ASP A 159 4.13 -13.48 17.08
C ASP A 159 3.59 -14.84 16.63
N LEU A 160 2.97 -14.90 15.44
CA LEU A 160 2.47 -16.12 14.84
C LEU A 160 3.60 -17.06 14.41
N SER A 161 4.71 -16.53 13.86
CA SER A 161 5.85 -17.36 13.45
C SER A 161 6.60 -17.96 14.66
N ASP A 162 6.63 -17.24 15.78
CA ASP A 162 7.31 -17.70 17.00
C ASP A 162 6.46 -18.72 17.77
N LYS A 163 5.15 -18.70 17.57
CA LYS A 163 4.22 -19.66 18.14
C LYS A 163 4.25 -20.98 17.35
N SER A 164 4.18 -22.09 18.07
CA SER A 164 3.97 -23.40 17.44
C SER A 164 2.60 -23.44 16.70
N ARG A 165 2.48 -24.26 15.65
CA ARG A 165 1.24 -24.50 14.88
C ARG A 165 -0.03 -24.62 15.74
N ASP A 166 0.08 -25.21 16.92
CA ASP A 166 -1.05 -25.52 17.82
C ASP A 166 -1.36 -24.41 18.84
N SER A 167 -0.64 -23.28 18.82
CA SER A 167 -0.66 -22.30 19.92
C SER A 167 -1.25 -20.94 19.60
N PHE A 168 -1.74 -20.70 18.39
CA PHE A 168 -2.42 -19.44 18.06
C PHE A 168 -3.95 -19.59 17.97
N SER A 169 -4.64 -18.57 18.47
CA SER A 169 -6.07 -18.51 18.69
C SER A 169 -6.84 -18.13 17.42
N ASN A 170 -8.16 -18.37 17.40
CA ASN A 170 -9.04 -17.84 16.35
C ASN A 170 -8.96 -16.30 16.29
N ALA A 171 -8.87 -15.65 17.45
CA ALA A 171 -8.81 -14.19 17.54
C ALA A 171 -7.57 -13.61 16.83
N GLU A 172 -6.43 -14.30 16.88
CA GLU A 172 -5.21 -13.84 16.19
C GLU A 172 -5.33 -13.96 14.68
N ARG A 173 -5.99 -15.01 14.17
CA ARG A 173 -6.29 -15.17 12.74
C ARG A 173 -7.20 -14.07 12.25
N ASP A 174 -8.30 -13.85 12.96
CA ASP A 174 -9.29 -12.85 12.59
C ASP A 174 -8.67 -11.45 12.64
N ALA A 175 -7.79 -11.19 13.61
CA ALA A 175 -7.03 -9.94 13.68
C ALA A 175 -6.07 -9.75 12.50
N VAL A 176 -5.42 -10.81 12.00
CA VAL A 176 -4.60 -10.74 10.78
C VAL A 176 -5.48 -10.37 9.58
N MET A 177 -6.61 -11.03 9.40
CA MET A 177 -7.51 -10.77 8.26
C MET A 177 -8.11 -9.36 8.32
N GLU A 178 -8.53 -8.91 9.50
CA GLU A 178 -9.02 -7.53 9.74
C GLU A 178 -7.97 -6.51 9.31
N VAL A 179 -6.72 -6.72 9.72
CA VAL A 179 -5.63 -5.79 9.41
C VAL A 179 -5.29 -5.81 7.91
N VAL A 180 -5.30 -6.97 7.28
CA VAL A 180 -5.12 -7.10 5.82
C VAL A 180 -6.21 -6.32 5.08
N ASP A 181 -7.46 -6.41 5.52
CA ASP A 181 -8.59 -5.70 4.89
C ASP A 181 -8.40 -4.17 4.92
N ILE A 182 -7.79 -3.64 5.98
CA ILE A 182 -7.48 -2.20 6.12
C ILE A 182 -6.35 -1.76 5.16
N ILE A 183 -5.32 -2.60 4.97
CA ILE A 183 -4.10 -2.21 4.23
C ILE A 183 -4.08 -2.65 2.76
N LYS A 184 -4.99 -3.54 2.32
CA LYS A 184 -4.99 -4.13 0.97
C LYS A 184 -4.97 -3.09 -0.16
N ASP A 185 -5.64 -1.95 0.03
CA ASP A 185 -5.76 -0.88 -0.97
C ASP A 185 -4.58 0.10 -0.93
N SER A 186 -3.70 -0.01 0.07
CA SER A 186 -2.52 0.84 0.21
C SER A 186 -1.36 0.30 -0.62
N LYS A 187 -1.20 0.79 -1.85
CA LYS A 187 -0.06 0.43 -2.71
C LYS A 187 1.29 0.74 -2.07
N GLU A 188 1.36 1.85 -1.33
CA GLU A 188 2.57 2.27 -0.64
C GLU A 188 3.03 1.19 0.34
N ILE A 189 2.12 0.67 1.17
CA ILE A 189 2.41 -0.37 2.16
C ILE A 189 2.62 -1.73 1.51
N THR A 190 1.73 -2.13 0.59
CA THR A 190 1.77 -3.47 0.00
C THR A 190 2.99 -3.71 -0.92
N SER A 191 3.64 -2.64 -1.37
CA SER A 191 4.91 -2.71 -2.10
C SER A 191 6.15 -2.81 -1.21
N ARG A 192 6.03 -2.64 0.12
CA ARG A 192 7.18 -2.64 1.03
C ARG A 192 7.75 -4.05 1.20
N PRO A 193 9.08 -4.24 1.12
CA PRO A 193 9.72 -5.54 1.35
C PRO A 193 9.34 -6.18 2.69
N GLU A 194 9.21 -5.36 3.74
CA GLU A 194 8.85 -5.80 5.09
C GLU A 194 7.43 -6.36 5.14
N PHE A 195 6.49 -5.75 4.41
CA PHE A 195 5.13 -6.27 4.27
C PHE A 195 5.13 -7.65 3.60
N LEU A 196 5.92 -7.81 2.52
CA LEU A 196 6.02 -9.08 1.80
C LEU A 196 6.60 -10.19 2.68
N ALA A 197 7.64 -9.87 3.47
CA ALA A 197 8.23 -10.82 4.42
C ALA A 197 7.24 -11.21 5.54
N SER A 198 6.48 -10.25 6.08
CA SER A 198 5.42 -10.56 7.06
C SER A 198 4.29 -11.38 6.45
N LEU A 199 3.90 -11.10 5.20
CA LEU A 199 2.89 -11.84 4.48
C LEU A 199 3.30 -13.29 4.22
N GLU A 200 4.56 -13.52 3.82
CA GLU A 200 5.13 -14.86 3.66
C GLU A 200 5.03 -15.67 4.95
N LYS A 201 5.45 -15.09 6.09
CA LYS A 201 5.32 -15.74 7.40
C LYS A 201 3.87 -16.10 7.73
N VAL A 202 2.93 -15.20 7.48
CA VAL A 202 1.50 -15.46 7.72
C VAL A 202 1.01 -16.62 6.85
N VAL A 203 1.34 -16.62 5.55
CA VAL A 203 0.98 -17.70 4.62
C VAL A 203 1.55 -19.02 5.10
N ASP A 204 2.84 -19.07 5.46
CA ASP A 204 3.51 -20.28 5.93
C ASP A 204 2.90 -20.82 7.22
N VAL A 205 2.51 -19.92 8.15
CA VAL A 205 1.82 -20.28 9.39
C VAL A 205 0.42 -20.80 9.11
N PHE A 206 -0.32 -20.19 8.18
CA PHE A 206 -1.68 -20.62 7.83
C PHE A 206 -1.71 -21.96 7.10
N ILE A 207 -0.82 -22.15 6.12
CA ILE A 207 -0.54 -23.46 5.50
C ILE A 207 -0.21 -24.47 6.59
N SER A 208 0.57 -24.01 7.55
CA SER A 208 0.99 -24.87 8.64
C SER A 208 -0.17 -25.29 9.56
N ALA A 209 -1.06 -24.38 9.89
CA ALA A 209 -2.21 -24.70 10.73
C ALA A 209 -3.36 -25.39 9.98
N ASP A 210 -3.18 -25.75 8.70
CA ASP A 210 -4.22 -26.39 7.87
C ASP A 210 -5.47 -25.50 7.73
N LEU A 211 -5.25 -24.19 7.55
CA LEU A 211 -6.29 -23.16 7.48
C LEU A 211 -6.63 -22.79 6.03
N ASP A 212 -7.07 -23.79 5.27
CA ASP A 212 -7.34 -23.65 3.83
C ASP A 212 -8.24 -22.47 3.46
N ASP A 213 -9.34 -22.27 4.21
CA ASP A 213 -10.28 -21.18 3.93
C ASP A 213 -9.62 -19.80 4.09
N TYR A 214 -8.78 -19.62 5.12
CA TYR A 214 -8.07 -18.36 5.33
C TYR A 214 -6.98 -18.12 4.28
N ILE A 215 -6.36 -19.17 3.76
CA ILE A 215 -5.40 -19.07 2.65
C ILE A 215 -6.12 -18.65 1.37
N ASP A 216 -7.28 -19.26 1.09
CA ASP A 216 -8.11 -18.94 -0.07
C ASP A 216 -8.64 -17.49 0.01
N ASP A 217 -9.04 -17.02 1.20
CA ASP A 217 -9.47 -15.63 1.44
C ASP A 217 -8.31 -14.63 1.28
N LEU A 218 -7.15 -14.93 1.87
CA LEU A 218 -5.96 -14.09 1.75
C LEU A 218 -5.49 -13.98 0.29
N GLU A 219 -5.56 -15.09 -0.46
CA GLU A 219 -5.30 -15.13 -1.89
C GLU A 219 -6.29 -14.28 -2.69
N GLY A 220 -7.58 -14.34 -2.36
CA GLY A 220 -8.60 -13.51 -2.98
C GLY A 220 -8.40 -12.02 -2.74
N VAL A 221 -7.96 -11.63 -1.54
CA VAL A 221 -7.75 -10.23 -1.18
C VAL A 221 -6.45 -9.66 -1.75
N LEU A 222 -5.36 -10.43 -1.73
CA LEU A 222 -4.01 -9.97 -2.10
C LEU A 222 -3.46 -10.63 -3.37
N GLU A 223 -4.34 -11.10 -4.25
CA GLU A 223 -4.02 -11.91 -5.43
C GLU A 223 -2.83 -11.36 -6.25
N ALA A 224 -2.90 -10.05 -6.55
CA ALA A 224 -1.92 -9.36 -7.39
C ALA A 224 -0.54 -9.25 -6.76
N ILE A 225 -0.45 -9.32 -5.43
CA ILE A 225 0.80 -9.21 -4.65
C ILE A 225 1.38 -10.60 -4.46
N ILE A 226 0.56 -11.54 -4.00
CA ILE A 226 0.94 -12.93 -3.70
C ILE A 226 1.59 -13.61 -4.91
N GLY A 227 1.01 -13.46 -6.10
CA GLY A 227 1.53 -14.09 -7.32
C GLY A 227 2.88 -13.54 -7.79
N ARG A 228 3.35 -12.40 -7.25
CA ARG A 228 4.60 -11.73 -7.64
C ARG A 228 5.78 -12.08 -6.73
N TYR A 229 5.54 -12.72 -5.60
CA TYR A 229 6.59 -13.00 -4.63
C TYR A 229 6.96 -14.48 -4.62
N PRO A 230 8.21 -14.85 -4.98
CA PRO A 230 8.59 -16.23 -5.24
C PRO A 230 8.47 -17.15 -4.02
N GLY A 231 8.75 -16.64 -2.81
CA GLY A 231 8.63 -17.39 -1.57
C GLY A 231 7.19 -17.79 -1.25
N ILE A 232 6.25 -16.85 -1.39
CA ILE A 232 4.82 -17.13 -1.23
C ILE A 232 4.32 -18.07 -2.34
N VAL A 233 4.76 -17.87 -3.59
CA VAL A 233 4.42 -18.76 -4.71
C VAL A 233 4.88 -20.19 -4.44
N TYR A 234 6.09 -20.38 -3.90
CA TYR A 234 6.59 -21.68 -3.47
C TYR A 234 5.66 -22.34 -2.45
N SER A 235 5.30 -21.62 -1.39
CA SER A 235 4.45 -22.14 -0.32
C SER A 235 3.06 -22.51 -0.83
N LEU A 236 2.45 -21.64 -1.64
CA LEU A 236 1.13 -21.88 -2.23
C LEU A 236 1.14 -23.00 -3.28
N MET A 237 2.20 -23.12 -4.08
CA MET A 237 2.35 -24.25 -5.01
C MET A 237 2.31 -25.58 -4.27
N ASN A 238 3.03 -25.69 -3.16
CA ASN A 238 2.99 -26.89 -2.32
C ASN A 238 1.62 -27.10 -1.67
N GLN A 239 0.98 -26.04 -1.16
CA GLN A 239 -0.33 -26.14 -0.53
C GLN A 239 -1.40 -26.66 -1.50
N TYR A 240 -1.54 -26.01 -2.66
CA TYR A 240 -2.51 -26.44 -3.65
C TYR A 240 -2.15 -27.79 -4.27
N GLY A 241 -0.86 -28.12 -4.37
CA GLY A 241 -0.41 -29.47 -4.76
C GLY A 241 -0.89 -30.54 -3.79
N MET A 242 -0.71 -30.31 -2.48
CA MET A 242 -1.18 -31.20 -1.42
C MET A 242 -2.70 -31.35 -1.45
N ARG A 243 -3.46 -30.27 -1.64
CA ARG A 243 -4.93 -30.31 -1.74
C ARG A 243 -5.40 -31.07 -2.98
N VAL A 244 -4.90 -30.72 -4.16
CA VAL A 244 -5.34 -31.36 -5.42
C VAL A 244 -5.00 -32.85 -5.48
N LEU A 245 -3.89 -33.28 -4.89
CA LEU A 245 -3.53 -34.70 -4.86
C LEU A 245 -4.05 -35.43 -3.62
N GLY A 246 -4.23 -34.72 -2.52
CA GLY A 246 -4.53 -35.30 -1.22
C GLY A 246 -5.99 -35.22 -0.81
N ASP A 247 -6.81 -34.31 -1.34
CA ASP A 247 -8.22 -34.22 -0.96
C ASP A 247 -9.07 -35.27 -1.68
N THR A 248 -10.15 -35.69 -1.03
CA THR A 248 -11.11 -36.65 -1.62
C THR A 248 -11.99 -35.96 -2.67
N GLU A 249 -12.32 -34.69 -2.44
CA GLU A 249 -13.12 -33.87 -3.33
C GLU A 249 -12.37 -32.57 -3.59
N VAL A 250 -11.99 -32.34 -4.85
CA VAL A 250 -11.20 -31.17 -5.25
C VAL A 250 -12.09 -30.28 -6.11
N SER A 251 -12.38 -29.09 -5.61
CA SER A 251 -13.14 -28.08 -6.35
C SER A 251 -12.38 -27.61 -7.60
N ASP A 252 -13.10 -27.15 -8.63
CA ASP A 252 -12.46 -26.59 -9.82
C ASP A 252 -11.70 -25.29 -9.51
N ALA A 253 -12.12 -24.54 -8.49
CA ALA A 253 -11.38 -23.38 -7.99
C ALA A 253 -10.01 -23.78 -7.43
N THR A 254 -9.94 -24.85 -6.63
CA THR A 254 -8.67 -25.39 -6.09
C THR A 254 -7.75 -25.86 -7.23
N LYS A 255 -8.29 -26.53 -8.26
CA LYS A 255 -7.52 -26.91 -9.45
C LYS A 255 -7.01 -25.70 -10.23
N ALA A 256 -7.85 -24.68 -10.41
CA ALA A 256 -7.47 -23.44 -11.09
C ALA A 256 -6.33 -22.74 -10.35
N ARG A 257 -6.39 -22.66 -9.01
CA ARG A 257 -5.30 -22.12 -8.18
C ARG A 257 -4.02 -22.95 -8.28
N PHE A 258 -4.11 -24.27 -8.25
CA PHE A 258 -2.96 -25.15 -8.49
C PHE A 258 -2.23 -24.84 -9.80
N PHE A 259 -2.96 -24.77 -10.91
CA PHE A 259 -2.35 -24.44 -12.22
C PHE A 259 -1.84 -22.99 -12.29
N LYS A 260 -2.54 -22.05 -11.65
CA LYS A 260 -2.09 -20.66 -11.53
C LYS A 260 -0.73 -20.58 -10.84
N TYR A 261 -0.55 -21.24 -9.70
CA TYR A 261 0.72 -21.21 -8.97
C TYR A 261 1.82 -22.02 -9.64
N ALA A 262 1.48 -23.09 -10.36
CA ALA A 262 2.43 -23.76 -11.23
C ALA A 262 2.97 -22.80 -12.31
N TYR A 263 2.09 -22.07 -13.00
CA TYR A 263 2.51 -21.07 -13.97
C TYR A 263 3.34 -19.93 -13.33
N ALA A 264 2.98 -19.51 -12.11
CA ALA A 264 3.76 -18.52 -11.36
C ALA A 264 5.17 -19.04 -11.03
N CYS A 265 5.34 -20.32 -10.67
CA CYS A 265 6.66 -20.92 -10.47
C CYS A 265 7.54 -20.81 -11.72
N LYS A 266 6.96 -21.05 -12.91
CA LYS A 266 7.66 -20.88 -14.19
C LYS A 266 8.10 -19.43 -14.41
N HIS A 267 7.22 -18.47 -14.15
CA HIS A 267 7.51 -17.04 -14.27
C HIS A 267 8.64 -16.60 -13.32
N HIS A 268 8.68 -17.15 -12.11
CA HIS A 268 9.68 -16.85 -11.09
C HIS A 268 10.97 -17.68 -11.18
N ARG A 269 11.13 -18.49 -12.23
CA ARG A 269 12.30 -19.36 -12.43
C ARG A 269 12.53 -20.33 -11.26
N ILE A 270 11.44 -20.83 -10.68
CA ILE A 270 11.41 -21.89 -9.66
C ILE A 270 10.57 -23.08 -10.16
N TRP A 271 10.68 -23.37 -11.47
CA TRP A 271 9.85 -24.37 -12.17
C TRP A 271 10.06 -25.78 -11.63
N GLU A 272 11.25 -26.06 -11.12
CA GLU A 272 11.64 -27.31 -10.47
C GLU A 272 10.74 -27.69 -9.29
N ILE A 273 10.06 -26.71 -8.68
CA ILE A 273 9.13 -26.92 -7.57
C ILE A 273 7.76 -27.38 -8.05
N ALA A 274 7.29 -26.87 -9.19
CA ALA A 274 5.96 -27.20 -9.70
C ALA A 274 5.94 -28.51 -10.50
N LEU A 275 7.04 -28.83 -11.21
CA LEU A 275 7.12 -29.98 -12.10
C LEU A 275 6.71 -31.33 -11.45
N PRO A 276 7.20 -31.72 -10.25
CA PRO A 276 6.83 -32.99 -9.64
C PRO A 276 5.33 -33.09 -9.38
N TRP A 277 4.72 -32.00 -8.89
CA TRP A 277 3.28 -31.96 -8.64
C TRP A 277 2.47 -32.11 -9.92
N LEU A 278 2.87 -31.43 -11.01
CA LEU A 278 2.21 -31.53 -12.31
C LEU A 278 2.32 -32.94 -12.90
N MET A 279 3.49 -33.56 -12.80
CA MET A 279 3.71 -34.93 -13.26
C MET A 279 2.80 -35.93 -12.53
N VAL A 280 2.77 -35.87 -11.19
CA VAL A 280 1.92 -36.75 -10.37
C VAL A 280 0.44 -36.45 -10.59
N TYR A 281 0.08 -35.18 -10.82
CA TYR A 281 -1.28 -34.79 -11.17
C TYR A 281 -1.74 -35.42 -12.49
N GLU A 282 -0.98 -35.28 -13.58
CA GLU A 282 -1.35 -35.86 -14.89
C GLU A 282 -1.38 -37.40 -14.82
N PHE A 283 -0.42 -38.02 -14.13
CA PHE A 283 -0.36 -39.47 -13.93
C PHE A 283 -1.59 -40.00 -13.17
N SER A 284 -1.98 -39.32 -12.09
CA SER A 284 -3.10 -39.78 -11.25
C SER A 284 -4.47 -39.57 -11.87
N ASN A 285 -4.64 -38.55 -12.72
CA ASN A 285 -5.92 -38.27 -13.37
C ASN A 285 -6.08 -38.96 -14.74
N GLN A 286 -4.98 -39.43 -15.34
CA GLN A 286 -4.96 -40.15 -16.63
C GLN A 286 -5.82 -39.51 -17.73
N LEU A 287 -5.83 -38.17 -17.79
CA LEU A 287 -6.58 -37.43 -18.80
C LEU A 287 -6.02 -37.70 -20.21
N ASN A 288 -6.82 -37.52 -21.26
CA ASN A 288 -6.37 -37.79 -22.63
C ASN A 288 -5.03 -37.07 -22.95
N GLY A 289 -4.02 -37.86 -23.34
CA GLY A 289 -2.68 -37.36 -23.65
C GLY A 289 -1.75 -37.15 -22.45
N TRP A 290 -2.11 -37.67 -21.26
CA TRP A 290 -1.32 -37.53 -20.02
C TRP A 290 0.12 -38.02 -20.17
N GLU A 291 0.35 -39.16 -20.85
CA GLU A 291 1.70 -39.71 -21.07
C GLU A 291 2.59 -38.71 -21.80
N LYS A 292 2.08 -38.11 -22.88
CA LYS A 292 2.80 -37.11 -23.67
C LYS A 292 3.16 -35.89 -22.81
N LYS A 293 2.25 -35.41 -21.97
CA LYS A 293 2.52 -34.28 -21.06
C LYS A 293 3.59 -34.62 -20.03
N ILE A 294 3.57 -35.84 -19.47
CA ILE A 294 4.63 -36.29 -18.55
C ILE A 294 5.98 -36.33 -19.26
N GLU A 295 6.03 -36.80 -20.51
CA GLU A 295 7.26 -36.72 -21.31
C GLU A 295 7.74 -35.28 -21.51
N GLU A 296 6.83 -34.35 -21.82
CA GLU A 296 7.13 -32.92 -21.92
C GLU A 296 7.71 -32.38 -20.59
N TYR A 297 7.14 -32.76 -19.45
CA TYR A 297 7.67 -32.39 -18.13
C TYR A 297 9.04 -33.02 -17.84
N PHE A 298 9.30 -34.26 -18.28
CA PHE A 298 10.63 -34.86 -18.14
C PHE A 298 11.67 -34.12 -18.99
N ILE A 299 11.30 -33.69 -20.20
CA ILE A 299 12.16 -32.86 -21.06
C ILE A 299 12.46 -31.52 -20.37
N ASP A 300 11.45 -30.88 -19.78
CA ASP A 300 11.65 -29.66 -19.00
C ASP A 300 12.60 -29.90 -17.80
N ALA A 301 12.43 -31.00 -17.07
CA ALA A 301 13.29 -31.38 -15.95
C ALA A 301 14.74 -31.66 -16.37
N GLN A 302 14.96 -32.22 -17.55
CA GLN A 302 16.30 -32.46 -18.10
C GLN A 302 17.06 -31.15 -18.39
N GLN A 303 16.34 -30.08 -18.72
CA GLN A 303 16.90 -28.75 -19.03
C GLN A 303 17.22 -27.91 -17.79
N LEU A 304 16.79 -28.35 -16.60
CA LEU A 304 17.15 -27.68 -15.33
C LEU A 304 18.67 -27.71 -15.11
N ASN A 305 19.20 -26.68 -14.46
CA ASN A 305 20.59 -26.71 -13.99
C ASN A 305 20.74 -27.74 -12.85
N PRO A 306 21.97 -28.18 -12.51
CA PRO A 306 22.17 -29.23 -11.51
C PRO A 306 21.53 -28.94 -10.13
N ASN A 307 21.58 -27.69 -9.66
CA ASN A 307 20.99 -27.31 -8.38
C ASN A 307 19.45 -27.42 -8.40
N ASP A 308 18.83 -26.98 -9.49
CA ASP A 308 17.38 -27.04 -9.66
C ASP A 308 16.92 -28.49 -9.89
N LYS A 309 17.73 -29.33 -10.56
CA LYS A 309 17.48 -30.78 -10.62
C LYS A 309 17.50 -31.41 -9.24
N GLN A 310 18.44 -31.04 -8.38
CA GLN A 310 18.47 -31.55 -7.02
C GLN A 310 17.19 -31.15 -6.27
N ARG A 311 16.77 -29.88 -6.35
CA ARG A 311 15.52 -29.43 -5.73
C ARG A 311 14.29 -30.15 -6.27
N PHE A 312 14.23 -30.42 -7.58
CA PHE A 312 13.18 -31.23 -8.20
C PHE A 312 13.13 -32.64 -7.60
N LEU A 313 14.29 -33.28 -7.39
CA LEU A 313 14.40 -34.60 -6.78
C LEU A 313 14.04 -34.56 -5.28
N ASP A 314 14.45 -33.51 -4.57
CA ASP A 314 14.14 -33.31 -3.15
C ASP A 314 12.63 -33.24 -2.90
N VAL A 315 11.86 -32.71 -3.87
CA VAL A 315 10.39 -32.71 -3.81
C VAL A 315 9.88 -34.15 -3.86
N PHE A 316 10.30 -34.98 -4.81
CA PHE A 316 9.93 -36.40 -4.83
C PHE A 316 10.30 -37.12 -3.53
N GLU A 317 11.51 -36.91 -3.03
CA GLU A 317 11.96 -37.54 -1.79
C GLU A 317 11.12 -37.08 -0.58
N ARG A 318 10.82 -35.78 -0.49
CA ARG A 318 10.05 -35.20 0.61
C ARG A 318 8.63 -35.76 0.69
N TYR A 319 7.95 -35.89 -0.45
CA TYR A 319 6.53 -36.23 -0.48
C TYR A 319 6.25 -37.75 -0.55
N THR A 320 7.28 -38.60 -0.58
CA THR A 320 7.13 -40.08 -0.61
C THR A 320 7.10 -40.77 0.75
N ASP A 321 7.42 -40.07 1.83
CA ASP A 321 7.46 -40.65 3.17
C ASP A 321 6.51 -39.91 4.10
N PRO A 322 5.37 -40.52 4.50
CA PRO A 322 4.40 -39.87 5.36
C PRO A 322 4.93 -39.66 6.79
N SER A 323 6.00 -40.37 7.18
CA SER A 323 6.62 -40.23 8.52
C SER A 323 7.44 -38.94 8.68
N ARG A 324 7.80 -38.28 7.56
CA ARG A 324 8.43 -36.95 7.57
C ARG A 324 7.48 -35.85 8.06
N TYR A 325 6.18 -36.14 8.11
CA TYR A 325 5.17 -35.21 8.61
C TYR A 325 4.89 -35.47 10.09
N ARG A 326 4.91 -34.39 10.88
CA ARG A 326 4.62 -34.46 12.33
C ARG A 326 3.24 -35.05 12.64
N ARG A 327 2.28 -34.90 11.73
CA ARG A 327 0.96 -35.54 11.78
C ARG A 327 0.68 -36.19 10.43
N SER A 328 0.40 -37.49 10.43
CA SER A 328 -0.06 -38.18 9.23
C SER A 328 -1.58 -38.01 9.12
N THR A 329 -2.01 -37.05 8.32
CA THR A 329 -3.43 -36.87 7.99
C THR A 329 -3.82 -37.77 6.82
N GLY A 330 -5.12 -38.01 6.63
CA GLY A 330 -5.61 -38.76 5.47
C GLY A 330 -5.22 -38.11 4.14
N GLN A 331 -5.14 -36.78 4.10
CA GLN A 331 -4.66 -36.02 2.93
C GLN A 331 -3.20 -36.34 2.63
N ILE A 332 -2.33 -36.31 3.65
CA ILE A 332 -0.91 -36.64 3.54
C ILE A 332 -0.69 -38.05 3.03
N ILE A 333 -1.38 -39.03 3.61
CA ILE A 333 -1.28 -40.42 3.16
C ILE A 333 -1.65 -40.54 1.68
N ARG A 334 -2.74 -39.89 1.24
CA ARG A 334 -3.21 -39.99 -0.14
C ARG A 334 -2.26 -39.37 -1.15
N PHE A 335 -1.76 -38.14 -0.95
CA PHE A 335 -0.81 -37.58 -1.91
C PHE A 335 0.51 -38.37 -1.87
N THR A 336 0.96 -38.84 -0.70
CA THR A 336 2.20 -39.62 -0.60
C THR A 336 2.10 -40.94 -1.37
N CYS A 337 0.99 -41.66 -1.27
CA CYS A 337 0.77 -42.87 -2.09
C CYS A 337 0.84 -42.56 -3.59
N LYS A 338 0.23 -41.45 -4.06
CA LYS A 338 0.31 -41.05 -5.48
C LYS A 338 1.74 -40.75 -5.93
N PHE A 339 2.54 -40.09 -5.09
CA PHE A 339 3.96 -39.88 -5.36
C PHE A 339 4.74 -41.20 -5.44
N GLN A 340 4.52 -42.13 -4.50
CA GLN A 340 5.15 -43.44 -4.50
C GLN A 340 4.81 -44.26 -5.77
N GLU A 341 3.53 -44.25 -6.17
CA GLU A 341 3.07 -44.93 -7.39
C GLU A 341 3.72 -44.34 -8.64
N PHE A 342 3.79 -43.01 -8.74
CA PHE A 342 4.45 -42.32 -9.84
C PHE A 342 5.94 -42.69 -9.92
N ILE A 343 6.67 -42.64 -8.80
CA ILE A 343 8.10 -42.97 -8.78
C ILE A 343 8.33 -44.41 -9.19
N LYS A 344 7.52 -45.35 -8.69
CA LYS A 344 7.62 -46.75 -9.08
C LYS A 344 7.38 -46.94 -10.58
N HIS A 345 6.47 -46.16 -11.18
CA HIS A 345 6.18 -46.25 -12.61
C HIS A 345 7.31 -45.66 -13.48
N TYR A 346 7.95 -44.58 -13.02
CA TYR A 346 8.97 -43.83 -13.77
C TYR A 346 10.39 -43.93 -13.19
N GLU A 347 10.68 -44.99 -12.45
CA GLU A 347 11.92 -45.17 -11.66
C GLU A 347 13.17 -44.94 -12.51
N GLU A 348 13.24 -45.53 -13.71
CA GLU A 348 14.40 -45.41 -14.60
C GLU A 348 14.65 -43.96 -15.05
N LYS A 349 13.58 -43.20 -15.35
CA LYS A 349 13.69 -41.80 -15.79
C LYS A 349 14.13 -40.89 -14.65
N ILE A 350 13.59 -41.11 -13.45
CA ILE A 350 13.97 -40.36 -12.26
C ILE A 350 15.43 -40.67 -11.87
N ALA A 351 15.84 -41.94 -11.96
CA ALA A 351 17.23 -42.35 -11.73
C ALA A 351 18.20 -41.69 -12.72
N ALA A 352 17.83 -41.60 -14.01
CA ALA A 352 18.62 -40.90 -15.02
C ALA A 352 18.78 -39.40 -14.71
N LEU A 353 17.73 -38.74 -14.22
CA LEU A 353 17.80 -37.34 -13.77
C LEU A 353 18.71 -37.17 -12.56
N ASN A 354 18.68 -38.10 -11.60
CA ASN A 354 19.54 -38.08 -10.42
C ASN A 354 21.03 -38.23 -10.78
N LEU A 355 21.34 -39.14 -11.72
CA LEU A 355 22.71 -39.27 -12.23
C LEU A 355 23.19 -37.97 -12.88
N ALA A 356 22.33 -37.32 -13.68
CA ALA A 356 22.63 -36.06 -14.35
C ALA A 356 22.71 -34.85 -13.41
N ALA A 357 22.16 -34.92 -12.19
CA ALA A 357 22.31 -33.89 -11.17
C ALA A 357 23.65 -34.00 -10.42
N SER A 358 24.23 -35.21 -10.39
CA SER A 358 25.48 -35.52 -9.68
C SER A 358 26.74 -35.26 -10.51
N THR A 359 26.59 -35.01 -11.81
CA THR A 359 27.66 -34.68 -12.77
C THR A 359 27.69 -33.19 -13.05
#